data_AF-A0A0Q0UYE6-F1
#
_entry.id   AF-A0A0Q0UYE6-F1
#
_cell.length_a   1.000
_cell.length_b   1.000
_cell.length_c   1.000
_cell.angle_alpha   90.00
_cell.angle_beta   90.00
_cell.angle_gamma   90.00
#
_symmetry.space_group_name_H-M   'P 1'
#
loop_
_entity.id
_entity.type
_entity.pdbx_description
1 polymer ?
#
loop_
_entity_poly.entity_id
_entity_poly.type
_entity_poly.pdbx_seq_one_letter_code
_entity_poly.pdbx_strand_id
1 'polypeptide(L)' 'MGNEKNKFDITRFEHQLIASTMTVLVDDFGYTPREVFELMDDAKRQLWGALAELANERKGGINNESAKTL' A
#
# COMPACT_ATOMS: atom_id res chain seq x y z
N MET A 1 -17.04 -3.24 -14.41
CA MET A 1 -17.10 -3.40 -12.94
C MET A 1 -15.90 -2.69 -12.34
N GLY A 2 -16.13 -1.65 -11.55
CA GLY A 2 -15.05 -0.86 -10.95
C GLY A 2 -14.31 -1.68 -9.89
N ASN A 3 -12.99 -1.54 -9.80
CA ASN A 3 -12.17 -2.26 -8.84
C ASN A 3 -12.45 -1.71 -7.43
N GLU A 4 -13.30 -2.39 -6.66
CA GLU A 4 -13.71 -2.01 -5.30
C GLU A 4 -12.54 -1.92 -4.32
N LYS A 5 -11.39 -2.47 -4.69
CA LYS A 5 -10.16 -2.46 -3.90
C LYS A 5 -9.62 -1.07 -3.59
N ASN A 6 -9.97 -0.07 -4.42
CA ASN A 6 -9.46 1.30 -4.26
C ASN A 6 -10.44 2.21 -3.49
N LYS A 7 -11.57 1.69 -3.01
CA LYS A 7 -12.50 2.43 -2.16
C LYS A 7 -12.26 2.04 -0.71
N PHE A 8 -12.06 3.04 0.16
CA PHE A 8 -11.90 2.78 1.58
C PHE A 8 -13.13 2.04 2.13
N ASP A 9 -12.87 1.04 2.98
CA ASP A 9 -13.87 0.14 3.54
C ASP A 9 -13.33 -0.37 4.88
N ILE A 10 -13.95 0.09 5.97
CA ILE A 10 -13.50 -0.21 7.33
C ILE A 10 -13.69 -1.69 7.70
N THR A 11 -14.46 -2.46 6.94
CA THR A 11 -14.63 -3.90 7.21
C THR A 11 -13.44 -4.73 6.71
N ARG A 12 -12.58 -4.15 5.86
CA ARG A 12 -11.39 -4.79 5.32
C ARG A 12 -10.17 -4.52 6.20
N PHE A 13 -9.50 -5.58 6.62
CA PHE A 13 -8.38 -5.51 7.56
C PHE A 13 -7.25 -4.58 7.08
N GLU A 14 -6.85 -4.68 5.81
CA GLU A 14 -5.80 -3.84 5.24
C GLU A 14 -6.16 -2.34 5.23
N HIS A 15 -7.44 -1.99 5.16
CA HIS A 15 -7.90 -0.61 5.26
C HIS A 15 -7.95 -0.15 6.72
N GLN A 16 -8.31 -1.05 7.66
CA GLN A 16 -8.20 -0.79 9.10
C GLN A 16 -6.76 -0.48 9.50
N LEU A 17 -5.76 -1.15 8.91
CA LEU A 17 -4.36 -0.85 9.15
C LEU A 17 -3.99 0.57 8.72
N ILE A 18 -4.47 1.03 7.56
CA ILE A 18 -4.26 2.41 7.11
C ILE A 18 -4.88 3.40 8.11
N ALA A 19 -6.14 3.18 8.49
CA ALA A 19 -6.84 4.05 9.43
C ALA A 19 -6.15 4.07 10.80
N SER A 20 -5.76 2.91 11.33
CA SER A 20 -5.07 2.80 12.63
C SER A 20 -3.74 3.54 12.62
N THR A 21 -2.98 3.43 11.53
CA THR A 21 -1.71 4.16 11.36
C THR A 21 -1.95 5.67 11.39
N MET A 22 -2.96 6.15 10.65
CA MET A 22 -3.31 7.58 10.63
C MET A 22 -3.76 8.06 12.03
N THR A 23 -4.56 7.26 12.75
CA THR A 23 -4.99 7.59 14.12
C THR A 23 -3.81 7.67 15.08
N VAL A 24 -2.88 6.71 15.05
CA VAL A 24 -1.67 6.74 15.89
C VAL A 24 -0.84 7.99 15.63
N LEU A 25 -0.67 8.40 14.37
CA LEU A 25 0.07 9.62 14.04
C LEU A 25 -0.58 10.88 14.62
N VAL A 26 -1.91 10.94 14.63
CA VAL A 26 -2.65 12.07 15.20
C VAL A 26 -2.62 12.03 16.73
N ASP A 27 -3.02 10.92 17.33
CA ASP A 27 -3.29 10.82 18.76
C ASP A 27 -2.00 10.69 19.59
N ASP A 28 -1.02 9.94 19.10
CA ASP A 28 0.19 9.62 19.85
C ASP A 28 1.39 10.51 19.46
N PHE A 29 1.42 10.99 18.22
CA PHE A 29 2.53 11.79 17.69
C PHE A 29 2.18 13.24 17.38
N GLY A 30 0.93 13.66 17.58
CA GLY A 30 0.51 15.06 17.51
C GLY A 30 0.45 15.65 16.10
N TYR A 31 0.41 14.81 15.06
CA TYR A 31 0.25 15.28 13.69
C TYR A 31 -1.15 15.84 13.49
N THR A 32 -1.27 16.92 12.72
CA THR A 32 -2.56 17.32 12.16
C THR A 32 -2.97 16.35 11.05
N PRO A 33 -4.28 16.20 10.76
CA PRO A 33 -4.72 15.39 9.63
C PRO A 33 -4.07 15.79 8.30
N ARG A 34 -3.80 17.10 8.11
CA ARG A 34 -3.08 17.60 6.93
C ARG A 34 -1.67 17.04 6.84
N GLU A 35 -0.90 17.11 7.92
CA GLU A 35 0.48 16.61 7.96
C GLU A 35 0.53 15.09 7.75
N VAL A 36 -0.46 14.34 8.25
CA VAL A 36 -0.59 12.91 7.95
C VAL A 36 -0.77 12.68 6.44
N PHE A 37 -1.63 13.44 5.77
CA PHE A 37 -1.80 13.29 4.32
C PHE A 37 -0.56 13.72 3.52
N GLU A 38 0.14 14.76 3.97
CA GLU A 38 1.40 15.20 3.35
C GLU A 38 2.49 14.12 3.49
N LEU A 39 2.60 13.49 4.67
CA LEU A 39 3.49 12.35 4.90
C LEU A 39 3.11 11.15 4.01
N MET A 40 1.82 10.84 3.87
CA MET A 40 1.37 9.73 3.03
C MET A 40 1.67 9.96 1.55
N ASP A 41 1.56 11.20 1.04
CA ASP A 41 1.93 11.49 -0.35
C ASP A 41 3.45 11.42 -0.57
N ASP A 42 4.25 11.86 0.41
CA ASP A 42 5.70 11.73 0.35
C ASP A 42 6.14 10.25 0.38
N ALA A 43 5.61 9.46 1.32
CA ALA A 43 5.83 8.02 1.39
C ALA A 43 5.43 7.32 0.07
N LYS A 44 4.30 7.71 -0.54
CA LYS A 44 3.91 7.19 -1.86
C LYS A 44 4.98 7.46 -2.90
N ARG A 45 5.52 8.68 -2.99
CA ARG A 45 6.55 9.05 -3.97
C ARG A 45 7.84 8.27 -3.78
N GLN A 46 8.25 8.07 -2.53
CA GLN A 46 9.48 7.33 -2.21
C GLN A 46 9.33 5.82 -2.47
N LEU A 47 8.17 5.23 -2.12
CA LEU A 47 7.97 3.79 -2.18
C LEU A 47 7.46 3.28 -3.54
N TRP A 48 6.93 4.16 -4.39
CA TRP A 48 6.30 3.77 -5.65
C TRP A 48 7.19 2.90 -6.53
N GLY A 49 8.46 3.29 -6.71
CA GLY A 49 9.42 2.55 -7.53
C GLY A 49 9.63 1.12 -7.02
N ALA A 50 9.96 0.98 -5.74
CA ALA A 50 10.17 -0.33 -5.11
C ALA A 50 8.92 -1.22 -5.15
N LEU A 51 7.74 -0.66 -4.91
CA LEU A 51 6.48 -1.41 -4.99
C LEU A 51 6.18 -1.86 -6.43
N ALA A 52 6.48 -1.03 -7.43
CA ALA A 52 6.32 -1.38 -8.83
C ALA A 52 7.27 -2.50 -9.26
N GLU A 53 8.53 -2.45 -8.79
CA GLU A 53 9.52 -3.52 -9.01
C GLU A 53 9.06 -4.83 -8.38
N LEU A 54 8.68 -4.84 -7.10
CA LEU A 54 8.14 -6.03 -6.42
C LEU A 54 6.92 -6.63 -7.14
N ALA A 55 6.02 -5.77 -7.61
CA ALA A 55 4.85 -6.21 -8.36
C ALA A 55 5.22 -6.85 -9.71
N ASN A 56 6.28 -6.37 -10.36
CA ASN A 56 6.79 -6.91 -11.62
C ASN A 56 7.59 -8.19 -11.41
N GLU A 57 8.42 -8.28 -10.38
CA GLU A 57 9.14 -9.49 -9.99
C GLU A 57 8.17 -10.63 -9.69
N ARG A 58 7.08 -10.35 -8.96
CA ARG A 58 6.03 -11.34 -8.69
C ARG A 58 5.40 -11.88 -9.98
N LYS A 59 5.24 -11.06 -11.02
CA LYS A 59 4.74 -11.51 -12.33
C LYS A 59 5.80 -12.30 -13.10
N GLY A 60 7.07 -11.90 -13.04
CA GLY A 60 8.19 -12.57 -13.70
C GLY A 60 8.57 -13.92 -13.08
N GLY A 61 8.52 -14.04 -11.75
CA GLY A 61 8.82 -15.26 -11.01
C GLY A 61 7.83 -16.40 -11.29
N ILE A 62 6.54 -16.08 -11.44
CA ILE A 62 5.50 -17.05 -11.84
C ILE A 62 5.79 -17.63 -13.24
N ASN A 63 6.36 -16.83 -14.14
CA ASN A 63 6.70 -17.27 -15.50
C ASN A 63 7.95 -18.17 -15.55
N ASN A 64 8.79 -18.16 -14.51
CA ASN A 64 10.08 -18.87 -14.50
C ASN A 64 10.02 -20.25 -13.81
N GLU A 65 9.04 -20.50 -12.93
CA GLU A 65 8.77 -21.86 -12.42
C GLU A 65 8.15 -22.77 -13.47
N SER A 66 7.36 -22.22 -14.40
CA SER A 66 6.74 -22.99 -15.49
C SER A 66 7.75 -23.43 -16.56
N ALA A 67 8.92 -22.78 -16.63
CA ALA A 67 9.96 -23.06 -17.63
C ALA A 67 11.03 -24.08 -17.17
N LYS A 68 11.03 -24.48 -15.90
CA LYS A 68 11.97 -25.48 -15.35
C LYS A 68 11.49 -26.94 -15.44
N THR A 69 10.36 -27.18 -16.12
CA THR A 69 9.75 -28.53 -16.25
C THR A 69 9.65 -29.03 -17.70
N LEU A 70 10.44 -28.49 -18.62
CA LEU A 70 10.59 -29.01 -19.99
C LEU A 70 12.04 -29.44 -20.26
#